data_AF-A0A7C2R3Q1-F1
#
_entry.id   AF-A0A7C2R3Q1-F1
#
_cell.length_a   1.000
_cell.length_b   1.000
_cell.length_c   1.000
_cell.angle_alpha   90.00
_cell.angle_beta   90.00
_cell.angle_gamma   90.00
#
_symmetry.space_group_name_H-M   'P 1'
#
loop_
_entity.id
_entity.type
_entity.pdbx_description
1 polymer ?
#
loop_
_entity_poly.entity_id
_entity_poly.type
_entity_poly.pdbx_seq_one_letter_code
_entity_poly.pdbx_strand_id
1 'polypeptide(L)'
;MKKFLTVFGILLILYLIPLVTGGKIMAQDLFPEVSENSNGLVRGLETFWDYTGFANVQLQNLVMIGVGLFFIFLAIRYHYEPLLLIPIGMGIMLGNIPFQPGIGVGIYEEGSVLNYLYFGVTKGIYPPLIFLGIGAMTDFSSLISNPRLMLLGAAAQVGIFGTFIGAVALGFEVHEAGAISIIGGADGPTAIFASAKLAPALIGSIAIAAYSYMALVPVIQPPIMRLFISKKERLIRMKPPRAVSKLEKILFPIIGFLLTTFISPTAMPLLGMLFFGNLLKESGVTERLAET
;
A
#
# COMPACT_ATOMS: atom_id res chain seq x y z
N MET A 1 45.84 15.97 23.18
CA MET A 1 45.32 16.27 24.54
C MET A 1 44.64 17.63 24.66
N LYS A 2 45.25 18.76 24.23
CA LYS A 2 44.62 20.11 24.36
C LYS A 2 43.23 20.25 23.68
N LYS A 3 43.03 19.68 22.49
CA LYS A 3 41.72 19.70 21.80
C LYS A 3 40.64 18.83 22.47
N PHE A 4 41.05 17.79 23.19
CA PHE A 4 40.12 16.88 23.89
C PHE A 4 39.60 17.54 25.17
N LEU A 5 40.47 18.25 25.89
CA LEU A 5 40.11 19.01 27.09
C LEU A 5 39.16 20.18 26.78
N THR A 6 39.33 20.86 25.64
CA THR A 6 38.44 21.96 25.23
C THR A 6 37.06 21.46 24.82
N VAL A 7 36.96 20.33 24.11
CA VAL A 7 35.65 19.76 23.72
C VAL A 7 34.90 19.26 24.95
N PHE A 8 35.58 18.58 25.88
CA PHE A 8 34.95 18.11 27.11
C PHE A 8 34.55 19.27 28.03
N GLY A 9 35.36 20.33 28.09
CA GLY A 9 35.01 21.56 28.81
C GLY A 9 33.78 22.27 28.23
N ILE A 10 33.67 22.36 26.90
CA ILE A 10 32.49 22.96 26.25
C ILE A 10 31.23 22.11 26.49
N LEU A 11 31.34 20.78 26.42
CA LEU A 11 30.22 19.87 26.72
C LEU A 11 29.78 19.93 28.19
N LEU A 12 30.75 20.03 29.11
CA LEU A 12 30.46 20.17 30.54
C LEU A 12 29.77 21.51 30.86
N ILE A 13 30.20 22.59 30.19
CA ILE A 13 29.55 23.91 30.28
C ILE A 13 28.14 23.86 29.70
N LEU A 14 27.95 23.25 28.52
CA LEU A 14 26.61 23.06 27.93
C LEU A 14 25.68 22.22 28.80
N TYR A 15 26.21 21.24 29.54
CA TYR A 15 25.45 20.43 30.48
C TYR A 15 25.12 21.17 31.80
N LEU A 16 25.99 22.08 32.24
CA LEU A 16 25.81 22.85 33.49
C LEU A 16 24.95 24.11 33.31
N ILE A 17 24.89 24.70 32.10
CA ILE A 17 24.08 25.88 31.80
C ILE A 17 22.58 25.67 32.14
N PRO A 18 21.94 24.54 31.77
CA PRO A 18 20.56 24.25 32.16
C PRO A 18 20.36 24.11 33.68
N LEU A 19 21.39 23.65 34.39
CA LEU A 19 21.36 23.41 35.84
C LEU A 19 21.43 24.71 36.65
N VAL A 20 22.16 25.73 36.15
CA VAL A 20 22.32 27.03 36.81
C VAL A 20 21.21 28.02 36.44
N THR A 21 20.60 27.88 35.26
CA THR A 21 19.56 28.79 34.75
C THR A 21 18.13 28.33 34.99
N GLY A 22 17.93 27.20 35.69
CA GLY A 22 16.60 26.69 36.02
C GLY A 22 15.80 26.23 34.80
N GLY A 23 16.45 25.65 33.79
CA GLY A 23 15.79 24.98 32.65
C GLY A 23 15.16 25.88 31.57
N LYS A 24 15.02 27.19 31.76
CA LYS A 24 14.26 28.08 30.85
C LYS A 24 15.04 28.60 29.63
N ILE A 25 15.67 27.71 28.86
CA ILE A 25 16.37 28.08 27.59
C ILE A 25 15.79 27.36 26.36
N MET A 26 14.92 26.36 26.54
CA MET A 26 14.26 25.68 25.41
C MET A 26 12.84 26.24 25.25
N ALA A 27 12.44 26.55 24.00
CA ALA A 27 11.13 27.07 23.62
C ALA A 27 9.99 26.02 23.74
N GLN A 28 10.07 25.15 24.75
CA GLN A 28 9.16 24.02 24.99
C GLN A 28 8.46 24.15 26.35
N ASP A 29 8.42 25.36 26.92
CA ASP A 29 7.70 25.71 28.14
C ASP A 29 6.24 26.12 27.85
N LEU A 30 5.49 25.27 27.13
CA LEU A 30 4.04 25.41 26.92
C LEU A 30 3.23 24.33 27.62
N PHE A 31 3.84 23.64 28.59
CA PHE A 31 3.12 22.75 29.51
C PHE A 31 2.97 23.44 30.87
N PRO A 32 1.78 23.42 31.48
CA PRO A 32 1.53 24.14 32.72
C PRO A 32 2.38 23.58 33.87
N GLU A 33 2.98 24.46 34.67
CA GLU A 33 3.74 24.12 35.88
C GLU A 33 2.87 23.27 36.83
N VAL A 34 3.21 22.00 36.99
CA VAL A 34 2.57 21.11 37.97
C VAL A 34 3.24 21.35 39.32
N SER A 35 2.49 21.95 40.24
CA SER A 35 2.87 22.20 41.64
C SER A 35 3.38 20.94 42.33
N GLU A 36 4.59 21.01 42.91
CA GLU A 36 5.17 20.00 43.78
C GLU A 36 4.27 19.74 45.00
N ASN A 37 3.55 18.63 44.96
CA ASN A 37 2.90 18.05 46.12
C ASN A 37 3.42 16.61 46.26
N SER A 38 3.52 16.11 47.49
CA SER A 38 4.15 14.83 47.91
C SER A 38 3.64 13.54 47.25
N ASN A 39 2.76 13.65 46.26
CA ASN A 39 2.29 12.59 45.37
C ASN A 39 2.91 12.66 43.96
N GLY A 40 3.98 13.42 43.73
CA GLY A 40 4.60 13.62 42.41
C GLY A 40 5.05 12.33 41.72
N LEU A 41 5.58 11.37 42.48
CA LEU A 41 5.94 10.04 41.94
C LEU A 41 4.69 9.23 41.57
N VAL A 42 3.65 9.27 42.40
CA VAL A 42 2.40 8.54 42.15
C VAL A 42 1.68 9.12 40.93
N ARG A 43 1.58 10.44 40.84
CA ARG A 43 1.02 11.13 39.67
C ARG A 43 1.87 10.94 38.42
N GLY A 44 3.20 10.87 38.54
CA GLY A 44 4.09 10.57 37.42
C GLY A 44 3.89 9.14 36.91
N LEU A 45 3.66 8.18 37.81
CA LEU A 45 3.35 6.79 37.45
C LEU A 45 1.95 6.64 36.85
N GLU A 46 0.95 7.33 37.41
CA GLU A 46 -0.42 7.40 36.84
C GLU A 46 -0.38 7.99 35.43
N THR A 47 0.30 9.13 35.26
CA THR A 47 0.50 9.76 33.95
C THR A 47 1.22 8.82 32.99
N PHE A 48 2.32 8.16 33.41
CA PHE A 48 3.02 7.19 32.58
C PHE A 48 2.12 6.02 32.16
N TRP A 49 1.32 5.49 33.09
CA TRP A 49 0.35 4.43 32.82
C TRP A 49 -0.66 4.87 31.76
N ASP A 50 -1.22 6.06 31.90
CA ASP A 50 -2.17 6.64 30.94
C ASP A 50 -1.55 6.93 29.57
N TYR A 51 -0.24 7.16 29.49
CA TYR A 51 0.49 7.25 28.23
C TYR A 51 0.74 5.88 27.56
N THR A 52 0.61 4.77 28.29
CA THR A 52 0.83 3.44 27.71
C THR A 52 -0.35 3.00 26.84
N GLY A 53 -0.04 2.27 25.77
CA GLY A 53 -1.08 1.63 24.97
C GLY A 53 -1.91 0.64 25.78
N PHE A 54 -1.34 0.00 26.81
CA PHE A 54 -2.05 -0.95 27.67
C PHE A 54 -3.24 -0.33 28.42
N ALA A 55 -3.10 0.90 28.91
CA ALA A 55 -4.18 1.61 29.60
C ALA A 55 -5.30 2.05 28.65
N ASN A 56 -4.98 2.27 27.37
CA ASN A 56 -5.89 2.78 26.35
C ASN A 56 -6.49 1.69 25.45
N VAL A 57 -6.28 0.41 25.77
CA VAL A 57 -6.79 -0.71 24.95
C VAL A 57 -8.31 -0.75 24.95
N GLN A 58 -8.89 -0.71 23.75
CA GLN A 58 -10.27 -1.07 23.51
C GLN A 58 -10.38 -2.46 22.87
N LEU A 59 -11.55 -3.09 23.01
CA LEU A 59 -11.81 -4.41 22.44
C LEU A 59 -11.63 -4.44 20.91
N GLN A 60 -11.99 -3.35 20.23
CA GLN A 60 -11.89 -3.20 18.77
C GLN A 60 -10.43 -3.31 18.30
N ASN A 61 -9.52 -2.66 19.01
CA ASN A 61 -8.07 -2.72 18.76
C ASN A 61 -7.55 -4.16 18.85
N LEU A 62 -7.96 -4.90 19.88
CA LEU A 62 -7.53 -6.30 20.06
C LEU A 62 -8.04 -7.21 18.94
N VAL A 63 -9.30 -7.03 18.51
CA VAL A 63 -9.86 -7.78 17.39
C VAL A 63 -9.06 -7.53 16.12
N MET A 64 -8.76 -6.27 15.81
CA MET A 64 -7.99 -5.90 14.61
C MET A 64 -6.55 -6.40 14.67
N ILE A 65 -5.89 -6.33 15.83
CA ILE A 65 -4.57 -6.93 16.03
C ILE A 65 -4.62 -8.44 15.79
N GLY A 66 -5.67 -9.12 16.25
CA GLY A 66 -5.91 -10.53 15.97
C GLY A 66 -6.03 -10.84 14.47
N VAL A 67 -6.73 -9.99 13.71
CA VAL A 67 -6.81 -10.09 12.23
C VAL A 67 -5.43 -9.89 11.60
N GLY A 68 -4.65 -8.90 12.05
CA GLY A 68 -3.29 -8.66 11.57
C GLY A 68 -2.37 -9.86 11.78
N LEU A 69 -2.42 -10.46 12.98
CA LEU A 69 -1.68 -11.68 13.30
C LEU A 69 -2.13 -12.88 12.44
N PHE A 70 -3.43 -13.01 12.18
CA PHE A 70 -3.96 -14.04 11.30
C PHE A 70 -3.43 -13.91 9.87
N PHE A 71 -3.36 -12.69 9.32
CA PHE A 71 -2.79 -12.45 7.98
C PHE A 71 -1.29 -12.76 7.92
N ILE A 72 -0.52 -12.36 8.93
CA ILE A 72 0.91 -12.71 9.03
C ILE A 72 1.08 -14.24 9.10
N PHE A 73 0.24 -14.93 9.89
CA PHE A 73 0.24 -16.38 9.99
C PHE A 73 -0.05 -17.03 8.63
N LEU A 74 -1.07 -16.57 7.91
CA LEU A 74 -1.44 -17.08 6.59
C LEU A 74 -0.28 -16.93 5.59
N ALA A 75 0.35 -15.76 5.58
CA ALA A 75 1.46 -15.43 4.71
C ALA A 75 2.69 -16.31 4.98
N ILE A 76 3.05 -16.53 6.25
CA ILE A 76 4.24 -17.29 6.62
C ILE A 76 4.00 -18.80 6.50
N ARG A 77 2.86 -19.30 6.98
CA ARG A 77 2.59 -20.74 7.05
C ARG A 77 2.21 -21.34 5.71
N TYR A 78 1.46 -20.59 4.90
CA TYR A 78 0.88 -21.05 3.64
C TYR A 78 1.45 -20.35 2.40
N HIS A 79 2.39 -19.40 2.56
CA HIS A 79 2.99 -18.63 1.48
C HIS A 79 1.98 -17.88 0.60
N TYR A 80 0.87 -17.44 1.18
CA TYR A 80 -0.13 -16.64 0.49
C TYR A 80 0.36 -15.20 0.38
N GLU A 81 0.75 -14.80 -0.84
CA GLU A 81 1.26 -13.47 -1.22
C GLU A 81 2.08 -12.76 -0.12
N PRO A 82 3.17 -13.38 0.36
CA PRO A 82 3.89 -12.89 1.54
C PRO A 82 4.45 -11.48 1.37
N LEU A 83 4.75 -11.08 0.13
CA LEU A 83 5.25 -9.75 -0.21
C LEU A 83 4.27 -8.62 0.16
N LEU A 84 2.97 -8.91 0.20
CA LEU A 84 1.92 -7.92 0.45
C LEU A 84 1.21 -8.18 1.77
N LEU A 85 0.89 -9.44 2.07
CA LEU A 85 0.09 -9.81 3.22
C LEU A 85 0.83 -9.59 4.55
N ILE A 86 2.16 -9.72 4.58
CA ILE A 86 2.98 -9.44 5.77
C ILE A 86 3.00 -7.92 6.07
N PRO A 87 3.36 -7.02 5.13
CA PRO A 87 3.25 -5.58 5.36
C PRO A 87 1.84 -5.12 5.76
N ILE A 88 0.79 -5.68 5.14
CA ILE A 88 -0.60 -5.35 5.50
C ILE A 88 -0.91 -5.79 6.93
N GLY A 89 -0.58 -7.02 7.32
CA GLY A 89 -0.79 -7.50 8.68
C GLY A 89 -0.04 -6.67 9.72
N MET A 90 1.21 -6.29 9.43
CA MET A 90 1.99 -5.39 10.29
C MET A 90 1.36 -3.99 10.36
N GLY A 91 0.88 -3.45 9.24
CA GLY A 91 0.19 -2.16 9.18
C GLY A 91 -1.10 -2.16 10.00
N ILE A 92 -1.88 -3.25 9.95
CA ILE A 92 -3.07 -3.43 10.80
C ILE A 92 -2.67 -3.42 12.27
N MET A 93 -1.60 -4.14 12.65
CA MET A 93 -1.12 -4.13 14.03
C MET A 93 -0.69 -2.72 14.46
N LEU A 94 0.17 -2.05 13.69
CA LEU A 94 0.66 -0.69 14.00
C LEU A 94 -0.48 0.32 14.13
N GLY A 95 -1.43 0.29 13.19
CA GLY A 95 -2.57 1.22 13.18
C GLY A 95 -3.57 1.01 14.31
N ASN A 96 -3.54 -0.14 14.98
CA ASN A 96 -4.47 -0.49 16.05
C ASN A 96 -3.80 -0.53 17.44
N ILE A 97 -2.51 -0.23 17.57
CA ILE A 97 -1.92 0.03 18.89
C ILE A 97 -2.48 1.36 19.40
N PRO A 98 -3.23 1.38 20.50
CA PRO A 98 -3.78 2.63 21.05
C PRO A 98 -2.66 3.49 21.63
N PHE A 99 -2.82 4.80 21.50
CA PHE A 99 -1.91 5.80 22.06
C PHE A 99 -2.74 7.06 22.39
N GLN A 100 -2.20 7.93 23.23
CA GLN A 100 -2.86 9.18 23.56
C GLN A 100 -2.70 10.21 22.42
N PRO A 101 -3.77 10.91 21.99
CA PRO A 101 -3.69 11.89 20.92
C PRO A 101 -2.69 13.02 21.22
N GLY A 102 -2.02 13.53 20.19
CA GLY A 102 -1.10 14.68 20.27
C GLY A 102 0.38 14.33 20.44
N ILE A 103 0.74 13.05 20.35
CA ILE A 103 2.14 12.59 20.47
C ILE A 103 2.85 12.55 19.10
N GLY A 104 2.11 12.67 17.99
CA GLY A 104 2.68 12.72 16.63
C GLY A 104 3.11 11.34 16.13
N VAL A 105 2.46 10.27 16.58
CA VAL A 105 2.76 8.88 16.21
C VAL A 105 1.63 8.25 15.39
N GLY A 106 0.45 8.85 15.37
CA GLY A 106 -0.71 8.31 14.68
C GLY A 106 -0.60 8.35 13.16
N ILE A 107 -1.30 7.44 12.47
CA ILE A 107 -1.44 7.47 11.00
C ILE A 107 -2.19 8.74 10.56
N TYR A 108 -3.14 9.20 11.38
CA TYR A 108 -3.99 10.35 11.09
C TYR A 108 -3.51 11.65 11.79
N GLU A 109 -2.37 11.62 12.48
CA GLU A 109 -1.79 12.81 13.11
C GLU A 109 -0.82 13.50 12.14
N GLU A 110 -1.07 14.76 11.83
CA GLU A 110 -0.16 15.55 10.99
C GLU A 110 1.23 15.63 11.63
N GLY A 111 2.28 15.42 10.82
CA GLY A 111 3.67 15.43 11.28
C GLY A 111 4.22 14.06 11.72
N SER A 112 3.37 13.05 11.86
CA SER A 112 3.78 11.67 12.11
C SER A 112 4.46 11.04 10.89
N VAL A 113 5.46 10.18 11.13
CA VAL A 113 6.09 9.36 10.08
C VAL A 113 5.04 8.48 9.37
N LEU A 114 4.10 7.90 10.13
CA LEU A 114 3.04 7.07 9.55
C LEU A 114 2.06 7.89 8.71
N ASN A 115 1.84 9.15 9.08
CA ASN A 115 1.03 10.07 8.28
C ASN A 115 1.71 10.42 6.96
N TYR A 116 3.03 10.67 6.94
CA TYR A 116 3.77 10.89 5.69
C TYR A 116 3.79 9.66 4.77
N LEU A 117 3.83 8.45 5.33
CA LEU A 117 3.67 7.23 4.54
C LEU A 117 2.24 7.14 3.99
N TYR A 118 1.22 7.38 4.82
CA TYR A 118 -0.17 7.33 4.37
C TYR A 118 -0.51 8.44 3.36
N PHE A 119 0.20 9.58 3.39
CA PHE A 119 0.11 10.63 2.38
C PHE A 119 0.37 10.09 0.97
N GLY A 120 1.35 9.19 0.80
CA GLY A 120 1.64 8.57 -0.49
C GLY A 120 0.50 7.69 -1.03
N VAL A 121 -0.30 7.09 -0.14
CA VAL A 121 -1.51 6.33 -0.49
C VAL A 121 -2.65 7.28 -0.86
N THR A 122 -2.95 8.23 0.02
CA THR A 122 -4.08 9.17 -0.14
C THR A 122 -3.92 10.11 -1.35
N LYS A 123 -2.70 10.53 -1.66
CA LYS A 123 -2.41 11.32 -2.86
C LYS A 123 -2.21 10.46 -4.12
N GLY A 124 -2.25 9.14 -4.00
CA GLY A 124 -2.12 8.23 -5.13
C GLY A 124 -0.72 8.25 -5.77
N ILE A 125 0.33 8.43 -4.96
CA ILE A 125 1.73 8.44 -5.41
C ILE A 125 2.25 7.00 -5.55
N TYR A 126 1.94 6.13 -4.57
CA TYR A 126 2.46 4.75 -4.59
C TYR A 126 1.89 3.88 -5.71
N PRO A 127 0.58 3.92 -6.06
CA PRO A 127 0.08 3.04 -7.12
C PRO A 127 0.76 3.25 -8.48
N PRO A 128 0.94 4.49 -8.99
CA PRO A 128 1.75 4.75 -10.19
C PRO A 128 3.18 4.20 -10.10
N LEU A 129 3.85 4.30 -8.95
CA LEU A 129 5.19 3.75 -8.76
C LEU A 129 5.21 2.21 -8.76
N ILE A 130 4.19 1.57 -8.19
CA ILE A 130 4.05 0.11 -8.27
C ILE A 130 3.82 -0.30 -9.73
N PHE A 131 3.00 0.44 -10.48
CA PHE A 131 2.77 0.20 -11.90
C PHE A 131 4.04 0.35 -12.75
N LEU A 132 4.93 1.28 -12.39
CA LEU A 132 6.25 1.38 -13.01
C LEU A 132 7.05 0.09 -12.85
N GLY A 133 7.12 -0.43 -11.63
CA GLY A 133 7.82 -1.69 -11.33
C GLY A 133 7.17 -2.90 -12.04
N ILE A 134 5.84 -3.00 -12.02
CA ILE A 134 5.10 -4.03 -12.77
C ILE A 134 5.44 -3.94 -14.27
N GLY A 135 5.49 -2.73 -14.83
CA GLY A 135 5.85 -2.49 -16.22
C GLY A 135 7.27 -2.96 -16.56
N ALA A 136 8.23 -2.67 -15.67
CA ALA A 136 9.63 -3.08 -15.81
C ALA A 136 9.83 -4.60 -15.67
N MET A 137 8.97 -5.30 -14.93
CA MET A 137 9.02 -6.76 -14.80
C MET A 137 8.25 -7.50 -15.90
N THR A 138 7.17 -6.92 -16.44
CA THR A 138 6.25 -7.59 -17.37
C THR A 138 6.89 -7.88 -18.73
N ASP A 139 6.63 -9.07 -19.29
CA ASP A 139 6.97 -9.43 -20.68
C ASP A 139 5.72 -9.44 -21.57
N PHE A 140 5.61 -8.45 -22.47
CA PHE A 140 4.51 -8.35 -23.42
C PHE A 140 4.67 -9.20 -24.68
N SER A 141 5.75 -9.98 -24.81
CA SER A 141 5.99 -10.83 -25.98
C SER A 141 4.82 -11.78 -26.23
N SER A 142 4.24 -12.35 -25.16
CA SER A 142 3.07 -13.24 -25.27
C SER A 142 1.85 -12.52 -25.85
N LEU A 143 1.56 -11.30 -25.38
CA LEU A 143 0.45 -10.47 -25.83
C LEU A 143 0.64 -10.02 -27.29
N ILE A 144 1.85 -9.58 -27.65
CA ILE A 144 2.20 -9.16 -29.01
C ILE A 144 2.17 -10.37 -29.97
N SER A 145 2.55 -11.56 -29.49
CA SER A 145 2.55 -12.78 -30.29
C SER A 145 1.13 -13.25 -30.64
N ASN A 146 0.17 -13.05 -29.74
CA ASN A 146 -1.24 -13.41 -29.93
C ASN A 146 -2.17 -12.31 -29.40
N PRO A 147 -2.45 -11.26 -30.21
CA PRO A 147 -3.27 -10.12 -29.79
C PRO A 147 -4.70 -10.48 -29.37
N ARG A 148 -5.21 -11.65 -29.76
CA ARG A 148 -6.54 -12.14 -29.33
C ARG A 148 -6.63 -12.29 -27.80
N LEU A 149 -5.49 -12.44 -27.12
CA LEU A 149 -5.43 -12.45 -25.65
C LEU A 149 -5.90 -11.12 -25.04
N MET A 150 -5.80 -10.00 -25.76
CA MET A 150 -6.36 -8.71 -25.30
C MET A 150 -7.89 -8.77 -25.14
N LEU A 151 -8.59 -9.54 -25.99
CA LEU A 151 -10.04 -9.71 -25.88
C LEU A 151 -10.43 -10.51 -24.64
N LEU A 152 -9.63 -11.50 -24.24
CA LEU A 152 -9.82 -12.19 -22.97
C LEU A 152 -9.63 -11.22 -21.80
N GLY A 153 -8.64 -10.33 -21.89
CA GLY A 153 -8.44 -9.26 -20.91
C GLY A 153 -9.64 -8.31 -20.81
N ALA A 154 -10.23 -7.93 -21.94
CA ALA A 154 -11.45 -7.12 -21.96
C ALA A 154 -12.65 -7.85 -21.33
N ALA A 155 -12.83 -9.15 -21.63
CA ALA A 155 -13.87 -9.96 -21.01
C ALA A 155 -13.67 -10.14 -19.50
N ALA A 156 -12.43 -10.20 -19.01
CA ALA A 156 -12.14 -10.27 -17.58
C ALA A 156 -12.66 -9.04 -16.81
N GLN A 157 -12.76 -7.88 -17.47
CA GLN A 157 -13.29 -6.65 -16.85
C GLN A 157 -14.81 -6.69 -16.61
N VAL A 158 -15.53 -7.69 -17.13
CA VAL A 158 -16.95 -7.90 -16.78
C VAL A 158 -17.14 -8.10 -15.27
N GLY A 159 -16.13 -8.65 -14.58
CA GLY A 159 -16.12 -8.77 -13.12
C GLY A 159 -16.25 -7.44 -12.37
N ILE A 160 -15.72 -6.35 -12.92
CA ILE A 160 -15.87 -5.00 -12.36
C ILE A 160 -17.33 -4.59 -12.40
N PHE A 161 -17.98 -4.72 -13.57
CA PHE A 161 -19.40 -4.36 -13.72
C PHE A 161 -20.31 -5.22 -12.84
N GLY A 162 -20.03 -6.53 -12.72
CA GLY A 162 -20.75 -7.41 -11.82
C GLY A 162 -20.65 -6.97 -10.36
N THR A 163 -19.44 -6.65 -9.91
CA THR A 163 -19.19 -6.13 -8.55
C THR A 163 -19.88 -4.79 -8.33
N PHE A 164 -19.86 -3.89 -9.32
CA PHE A 164 -20.55 -2.60 -9.26
C PHE A 164 -22.06 -2.76 -9.07
N ILE A 165 -22.71 -3.57 -9.92
CA ILE A 165 -24.15 -3.83 -9.83
C ILE A 165 -24.50 -4.47 -8.48
N GLY A 166 -23.67 -5.42 -8.01
CA GLY A 166 -23.84 -6.04 -6.70
C GLY A 166 -23.74 -5.04 -5.54
N ALA A 167 -22.75 -4.15 -5.56
CA ALA A 167 -22.56 -3.14 -4.52
C ALA A 167 -23.75 -2.14 -4.49
N VAL A 168 -24.20 -1.67 -5.65
CA VAL A 168 -25.39 -0.80 -5.73
C VAL A 168 -26.64 -1.54 -5.23
N ALA A 169 -26.82 -2.82 -5.58
CA ALA A 169 -27.95 -3.63 -5.09
C ALA A 169 -27.93 -3.86 -3.57
N LEU A 170 -26.75 -3.85 -2.95
CA LEU A 170 -26.57 -3.93 -1.50
C LEU A 170 -26.76 -2.58 -0.78
N GLY A 171 -27.01 -1.49 -1.52
CA GLY A 171 -27.32 -0.17 -0.97
C GLY A 171 -26.12 0.76 -0.79
N PHE A 172 -24.95 0.43 -1.35
CA PHE A 172 -23.81 1.36 -1.36
C PHE A 172 -24.06 2.54 -2.30
N GLU A 173 -23.52 3.71 -1.95
CA GLU A 173 -23.61 4.86 -2.85
C GLU A 173 -22.83 4.61 -4.16
N VAL A 174 -23.22 5.28 -5.24
CA VAL A 174 -22.64 5.06 -6.59
C VAL A 174 -21.12 5.25 -6.59
N HIS A 175 -20.61 6.21 -5.82
CA HIS A 175 -19.18 6.49 -5.74
C HIS A 175 -18.41 5.42 -4.94
N GLU A 176 -19.00 4.91 -3.85
CA GLU A 176 -18.47 3.79 -3.06
C GLU A 176 -18.52 2.49 -3.85
N ALA A 177 -19.65 2.21 -4.50
CA ALA A 177 -19.81 1.07 -5.41
C ALA A 177 -18.80 1.13 -6.56
N GLY A 178 -18.54 2.34 -7.10
CA GLY A 178 -17.48 2.58 -8.07
C GLY A 178 -16.10 2.15 -7.54
N ALA A 179 -15.75 2.54 -6.31
CA ALA A 179 -14.49 2.13 -5.69
C ALA A 179 -14.41 0.62 -5.43
N ILE A 180 -15.47 0.02 -4.89
CA ILE A 180 -15.57 -1.42 -4.58
C ILE A 180 -15.49 -2.25 -5.87
N SER A 181 -16.09 -1.75 -6.96
CA SER A 181 -16.13 -2.48 -8.24
C SER A 181 -14.77 -2.84 -8.80
N ILE A 182 -13.76 -2.01 -8.56
CA ILE A 182 -12.39 -2.20 -9.07
C ILE A 182 -11.74 -3.47 -8.50
N ILE A 183 -12.18 -3.95 -7.33
CA ILE A 183 -11.77 -5.25 -6.77
C ILE A 183 -12.03 -6.38 -7.78
N GLY A 184 -13.13 -6.29 -8.55
CA GLY A 184 -13.49 -7.26 -9.58
C GLY A 184 -12.50 -7.34 -10.75
N GLY A 185 -11.61 -6.35 -10.90
CA GLY A 185 -10.51 -6.36 -11.87
C GLY A 185 -9.27 -7.11 -11.41
N ALA A 186 -9.23 -7.56 -10.14
CA ALA A 186 -8.10 -8.25 -9.52
C ALA A 186 -6.76 -7.49 -9.61
N ASP A 187 -6.82 -6.16 -9.51
CA ASP A 187 -5.66 -5.26 -9.59
C ASP A 187 -5.61 -4.36 -8.35
N GLY A 188 -4.78 -4.75 -7.38
CA GLY A 188 -4.68 -4.09 -6.08
C GLY A 188 -4.25 -2.62 -6.15
N PRO A 189 -3.14 -2.27 -6.84
CA PRO A 189 -2.74 -0.88 -6.99
C PRO A 189 -3.82 0.01 -7.63
N THR A 190 -4.53 -0.47 -8.65
CA THR A 190 -5.64 0.28 -9.25
C THR A 190 -6.81 0.44 -8.28
N ALA A 191 -7.14 -0.59 -7.49
CA ALA A 191 -8.19 -0.51 -6.47
C ALA A 191 -7.86 0.54 -5.39
N ILE A 192 -6.60 0.62 -4.94
CA ILE A 192 -6.14 1.65 -4.01
C ILE A 192 -6.23 3.04 -4.66
N PHE A 193 -5.76 3.19 -5.90
CA PHE A 193 -5.78 4.48 -6.59
C PHE A 193 -7.20 5.01 -6.81
N ALA A 194 -8.12 4.14 -7.21
CA ALA A 194 -9.52 4.49 -7.43
C ALA A 194 -10.24 4.80 -6.11
N SER A 195 -10.06 3.98 -5.07
CA SER A 195 -10.66 4.22 -3.76
C SER A 195 -10.15 5.50 -3.11
N ALA A 196 -8.88 5.86 -3.29
CA ALA A 196 -8.33 7.12 -2.81
C ALA A 196 -9.00 8.36 -3.42
N LYS A 197 -9.56 8.24 -4.63
CA LYS A 197 -10.27 9.33 -5.31
C LYS A 197 -11.78 9.30 -5.11
N LEU A 198 -12.37 8.12 -5.06
CA LEU A 198 -13.81 7.93 -5.05
C LEU A 198 -14.38 7.76 -3.64
N ALA A 199 -13.72 6.98 -2.78
CA ALA A 199 -14.20 6.66 -1.44
C ALA A 199 -13.04 6.56 -0.42
N PRO A 200 -12.46 7.69 0.01
CA PRO A 200 -11.27 7.70 0.87
C PRO A 200 -11.45 6.97 2.21
N ALA A 201 -12.68 6.97 2.74
CA ALA A 201 -13.02 6.27 3.98
C ALA A 201 -12.93 4.73 3.84
N LEU A 202 -13.09 4.20 2.62
CA LEU A 202 -13.10 2.76 2.34
C LEU A 202 -11.75 2.25 1.80
N ILE A 203 -10.71 3.08 1.68
CA ILE A 203 -9.40 2.65 1.15
C ILE A 203 -8.88 1.43 1.92
N GLY A 204 -8.93 1.47 3.25
CA GLY A 204 -8.39 0.40 4.10
C GLY A 204 -9.12 -0.93 3.87
N SER A 205 -10.46 -0.92 3.87
CA SER A 205 -11.27 -2.12 3.67
C SER A 205 -11.16 -2.66 2.24
N ILE A 206 -11.15 -1.78 1.23
CA ILE A 206 -10.98 -2.14 -0.18
C ILE A 206 -9.59 -2.74 -0.42
N ALA A 207 -8.53 -2.12 0.11
CA ALA A 207 -7.16 -2.61 -0.05
C ALA A 207 -6.98 -4.01 0.58
N ILE A 208 -7.47 -4.20 1.80
CA ILE A 208 -7.44 -5.50 2.48
C ILE A 208 -8.21 -6.55 1.66
N ALA A 209 -9.43 -6.22 1.20
CA ALA A 209 -10.23 -7.13 0.40
C ALA A 209 -9.57 -7.49 -0.94
N ALA A 210 -9.06 -6.49 -1.67
CA ALA A 210 -8.42 -6.68 -2.97
C ALA A 210 -7.23 -7.64 -2.90
N TYR A 211 -6.29 -7.42 -1.98
CA TYR A 211 -5.11 -8.28 -1.85
C TYR A 211 -5.44 -9.63 -1.22
N SER A 212 -6.38 -9.69 -0.26
CA SER A 212 -6.80 -10.97 0.32
C SER A 212 -7.44 -11.89 -0.72
N TYR A 213 -8.30 -11.35 -1.59
CA TYR A 213 -8.91 -12.15 -2.66
C TYR A 213 -7.94 -12.53 -3.76
N MET A 214 -6.95 -11.68 -4.08
CA MET A 214 -5.88 -12.01 -5.02
C MET A 214 -5.06 -13.22 -4.52
N ALA A 215 -4.72 -13.24 -3.24
CA ALA A 215 -4.05 -14.38 -2.61
C ALA A 215 -4.90 -15.67 -2.60
N LEU A 216 -6.23 -15.55 -2.66
CA LEU A 216 -7.17 -16.67 -2.72
C LEU A 216 -7.45 -17.16 -4.15
N VAL A 217 -6.93 -16.50 -5.19
CA VAL A 217 -7.11 -16.93 -6.59
C VAL A 217 -6.74 -18.41 -6.81
N PRO A 218 -5.62 -18.94 -6.28
CA PRO A 218 -5.29 -20.37 -6.43
C PRO A 218 -6.31 -21.33 -5.81
N VAL A 219 -7.13 -20.85 -4.86
CA VAL A 219 -8.18 -21.63 -4.21
C VAL A 219 -9.50 -21.47 -4.95
N ILE A 220 -9.84 -20.25 -5.37
CA ILE A 220 -11.14 -19.91 -5.99
C ILE A 220 -11.18 -20.30 -7.47
N GLN A 221 -10.10 -20.08 -8.22
CA GLN A 221 -10.06 -20.26 -9.67
C GLN A 221 -10.20 -21.73 -10.10
N PRO A 222 -9.51 -22.72 -9.51
CA PRO A 222 -9.58 -24.09 -10.00
C PRO A 222 -10.97 -24.74 -9.90
N PRO A 223 -11.76 -24.56 -8.82
CA PRO A 223 -13.15 -25.04 -8.77
C PRO A 223 -14.03 -24.46 -9.87
N ILE A 224 -13.94 -23.14 -10.13
CA ILE A 224 -14.70 -22.47 -11.19
C ILE A 224 -14.32 -23.04 -12.56
N MET A 225 -13.03 -23.19 -12.83
CA MET A 225 -12.55 -23.82 -14.07
C MET A 225 -13.03 -25.27 -14.21
N ARG A 226 -13.17 -25.99 -13.08
CA ARG A 226 -13.70 -27.35 -13.09
C ARG A 226 -15.19 -27.42 -13.40
N LEU A 227 -15.94 -26.39 -13.02
CA LEU A 227 -17.38 -26.28 -13.20
C LEU A 227 -17.76 -25.89 -14.63
N PHE A 228 -17.09 -24.88 -15.21
CA PHE A 228 -17.50 -24.30 -16.48
C PHE A 228 -16.80 -24.91 -17.71
N ILE A 229 -15.56 -25.38 -17.59
CA ILE A 229 -14.79 -25.84 -18.75
C ILE A 229 -14.83 -27.36 -18.85
N SER A 230 -15.19 -27.92 -20.00
CA SER A 230 -15.24 -29.37 -20.18
C SER A 230 -13.84 -30.02 -20.19
N LYS A 231 -13.76 -31.33 -19.91
CA LYS A 231 -12.47 -32.07 -20.03
C LYS A 231 -11.88 -32.00 -21.45
N LYS A 232 -12.74 -31.95 -22.49
CA LYS A 232 -12.29 -31.88 -23.88
C LYS A 232 -11.59 -30.55 -24.19
N GLU A 233 -12.14 -29.43 -23.70
CA GLU A 233 -11.55 -28.09 -23.89
C GLU A 233 -10.23 -27.93 -23.13
N ARG A 234 -10.12 -28.49 -21.92
CA ARG A 234 -8.87 -28.45 -21.14
C ARG A 234 -7.69 -29.19 -21.79
N LEU A 235 -7.96 -30.08 -22.75
CA LEU A 235 -6.94 -30.87 -23.46
C LEU A 235 -6.51 -30.24 -24.79
N ILE A 236 -7.05 -29.08 -25.15
CA ILE A 236 -6.67 -28.36 -26.37
C ILE A 236 -5.19 -27.97 -26.29
N ARG A 237 -4.41 -28.36 -27.31
CA ARG A 237 -2.98 -28.01 -27.42
C ARG A 237 -2.83 -26.59 -27.97
N MET A 238 -2.23 -25.71 -27.17
CA MET A 238 -1.90 -24.35 -27.60
C MET A 238 -0.67 -24.37 -28.52
N LYS A 239 -0.76 -23.65 -29.65
CA LYS A 239 0.38 -23.46 -30.55
C LYS A 239 1.45 -22.61 -29.87
N PRO A 240 2.75 -22.85 -30.13
CA PRO A 240 3.81 -22.01 -29.58
C PRO A 240 3.63 -20.56 -30.07
N PRO A 241 3.91 -19.55 -29.22
CA PRO A 241 3.83 -18.15 -29.61
C PRO A 241 4.84 -17.83 -30.72
N ARG A 242 4.50 -16.91 -31.62
CA ARG A 242 5.43 -16.41 -32.64
C ARG A 242 6.60 -15.67 -31.97
N ALA A 243 7.78 -15.74 -32.57
CA ALA A 243 8.91 -14.90 -32.16
C ALA A 243 8.58 -13.42 -32.44
N VAL A 244 8.75 -12.58 -31.42
CA VAL A 244 8.50 -11.14 -31.50
C VAL A 244 9.82 -10.41 -31.70
N SER A 245 9.87 -9.54 -32.71
CA SER A 245 11.08 -8.76 -33.01
C SER A 245 11.37 -7.72 -31.93
N LYS A 246 12.65 -7.33 -31.76
CA LYS A 246 13.03 -6.28 -30.80
C LYS A 246 12.31 -4.95 -31.07
N LEU A 247 12.12 -4.62 -32.35
CA LEU A 247 11.38 -3.42 -32.75
C LEU A 247 9.90 -3.46 -32.31
N GLU A 248 9.23 -4.61 -32.46
CA GLU A 248 7.85 -4.76 -31.98
C GLU A 248 7.75 -4.58 -30.47
N LYS A 249 8.71 -5.11 -29.71
CA LYS A 249 8.73 -4.95 -28.24
C LYS A 249 8.94 -3.51 -27.80
N ILE A 250 9.79 -2.74 -28.51
CA ILE A 250 10.04 -1.32 -28.19
C ILE A 250 8.88 -0.43 -28.63
N LEU A 251 8.28 -0.70 -29.78
CA LEU A 251 7.15 0.10 -30.28
C LEU A 251 5.86 -0.16 -29.52
N PHE A 252 5.66 -1.37 -28.99
CA PHE A 252 4.47 -1.74 -28.24
C PHE A 252 4.14 -0.79 -27.09
N PRO A 253 5.05 -0.49 -26.13
CA PRO A 253 4.74 0.42 -25.03
C PRO A 253 4.49 1.85 -25.49
N ILE A 254 5.16 2.32 -26.56
CA ILE A 254 4.97 3.68 -27.10
C ILE A 254 3.57 3.81 -27.73
N ILE A 255 3.20 2.86 -28.60
CA ILE A 255 1.90 2.84 -29.26
C ILE A 255 0.79 2.59 -28.22
N GLY A 256 1.02 1.66 -27.29
CA GLY A 256 0.10 1.35 -26.20
C GLY A 256 -0.17 2.57 -25.32
N PHE A 257 0.88 3.29 -24.92
CA PHE A 257 0.77 4.54 -24.18
C PHE A 257 -0.07 5.57 -24.95
N LEU A 258 0.30 5.88 -26.19
CA LEU A 258 -0.41 6.89 -26.98
C LEU A 258 -1.88 6.49 -27.20
N LEU A 259 -2.14 5.25 -27.62
CA LEU A 259 -3.50 4.81 -27.89
C LEU A 259 -4.38 4.83 -26.64
N THR A 260 -3.90 4.29 -25.52
CA THR A 260 -4.72 4.18 -24.30
C THR A 260 -4.91 5.53 -23.61
N THR A 261 -3.88 6.39 -23.56
CA THR A 261 -3.98 7.70 -22.91
C THR A 261 -4.77 8.72 -23.73
N PHE A 262 -4.77 8.61 -25.06
CA PHE A 262 -5.66 9.43 -25.89
C PHE A 262 -7.12 9.00 -25.79
N ILE A 263 -7.39 7.70 -25.60
CA ILE A 263 -8.77 7.21 -25.37
C ILE A 263 -9.25 7.57 -23.97
N SER A 264 -8.42 7.38 -22.94
CA SER A 264 -8.77 7.63 -21.55
C SER A 264 -7.66 8.37 -20.81
N PRO A 265 -7.64 9.72 -20.88
CA PRO A 265 -6.60 10.53 -20.24
C PRO A 265 -6.52 10.35 -18.72
N THR A 266 -7.63 10.00 -18.06
CA THR A 266 -7.71 9.77 -16.62
C THR A 266 -6.85 8.58 -16.15
N ALA A 267 -6.52 7.64 -17.05
CA ALA A 267 -5.69 6.47 -16.78
C ALA A 267 -4.18 6.76 -16.94
N MET A 268 -3.82 7.97 -17.39
CA MET A 268 -2.42 8.36 -17.65
C MET A 268 -1.47 8.12 -16.47
N PRO A 269 -1.82 8.40 -15.20
CA PRO A 269 -0.91 8.13 -14.09
C PRO A 269 -0.55 6.65 -13.91
N LEU A 270 -1.46 5.72 -14.23
CA LEU A 270 -1.23 4.29 -14.07
C LEU A 270 -0.63 3.69 -15.35
N LEU A 271 -1.32 3.85 -16.49
CA LEU A 271 -0.87 3.30 -17.76
C LEU A 271 0.42 3.95 -18.27
N GLY A 272 0.60 5.25 -18.02
CA GLY A 272 1.83 5.97 -18.36
C GLY A 272 3.03 5.37 -17.65
N MET A 273 2.92 5.12 -16.35
CA MET A 273 4.00 4.51 -15.57
C MET A 273 4.22 3.04 -15.96
N LEU A 274 3.16 2.29 -16.25
CA LEU A 274 3.26 0.92 -16.77
C LEU A 274 4.08 0.83 -18.06
N PHE A 275 3.70 1.62 -19.07
CA PHE A 275 4.36 1.61 -20.37
C PHE A 275 5.75 2.22 -20.30
N PHE A 276 5.96 3.22 -19.44
CA PHE A 276 7.28 3.76 -19.19
C PHE A 276 8.23 2.72 -18.59
N GLY A 277 7.79 1.97 -17.57
CA GLY A 277 8.57 0.87 -16.99
C GLY A 277 8.89 -0.20 -18.02
N ASN A 278 7.93 -0.54 -18.87
CA ASN A 278 8.16 -1.51 -19.94
C ASN A 278 9.16 -1.01 -20.98
N LEU A 279 9.11 0.26 -21.35
CA LEU A 279 10.08 0.86 -22.26
C LEU A 279 11.50 0.84 -21.67
N LEU A 280 11.65 1.09 -20.37
CA LEU A 280 12.96 0.99 -19.70
C LEU A 280 13.56 -0.42 -19.82
N LYS A 281 12.74 -1.45 -19.67
CA LYS A 281 13.14 -2.85 -19.87
C LYS A 281 13.51 -3.14 -21.33
N GLU A 282 12.63 -2.82 -22.27
CA GLU A 282 12.78 -3.23 -23.68
C GLU A 282 13.80 -2.38 -24.47
N SER A 283 14.16 -1.18 -23.97
CA SER A 283 15.17 -0.32 -24.60
C SER A 283 16.56 -0.96 -24.65
N GLY A 284 16.91 -1.75 -23.63
CA GLY A 284 18.23 -2.37 -23.46
C GLY A 284 19.38 -1.38 -23.20
N VAL A 285 19.10 -0.09 -23.01
CA VAL A 285 20.10 0.95 -22.68
C VAL A 285 19.93 1.51 -21.27
N THR A 286 18.83 1.17 -20.60
CA THR A 286 18.50 1.58 -19.23
C THR A 286 18.41 0.39 -18.28
N GLU A 287 19.20 -0.67 -18.52
CA GLU A 287 19.17 -1.92 -17.73
C GLU A 287 19.34 -1.67 -16.23
N ARG A 288 20.30 -0.80 -15.85
CA ARG A 288 20.49 -0.38 -14.45
C ARG A 288 19.27 0.28 -13.83
N LEU A 289 18.50 1.05 -14.62
CA LEU A 289 17.28 1.70 -14.14
C LEU A 289 16.09 0.73 -14.08
N ALA A 290 16.07 -0.30 -14.92
CA ALA A 290 15.03 -1.32 -14.92
C ALA A 290 15.20 -2.34 -13.79
N GLU A 291 16.44 -2.60 -13.38
CA GLU A 291 16.78 -3.51 -12.27
C GLU A 291 16.72 -2.85 -10.87
N THR A 292 16.67 -1.52 -10.79
CA THR A 292 16.59 -0.77 -9.52
C THR A 292 15.14 -0.64 -9.06
#